data_AF-A0A318D280-F1
#
_entry.id   AF-A0A318D280-F1
#
_cell.length_a   1.000
_cell.length_b   1.000
_cell.length_c   1.000
_cell.angle_alpha   90.00
_cell.angle_beta   90.00
_cell.angle_gamma   90.00
#
_symmetry.space_group_name_H-M   'P 1'
#
loop_
_entity.id
_entity.type
_entity.pdbx_description
1 polymer ?
#
loop_
_entity_poly.entity_id
_entity_poly.type
_entity_poly.pdbx_seq_one_letter_code
_entity_poly.pdbx_strand_id
1 'polypeptide(L)' 'MGLNTANAEEVKVPVAQQGKKNIQVPKRGVSKAYVEKKFGTPTNVEGPVGDPPITKWVYNGYTVYFEYDHVIHAVVHHG' A
#
# COMPACT_ATOMS: atom_id res chain seq x y z
N MET A 1 -36.79 1.18 8.38
CA MET A 1 -35.80 0.09 8.45
C MET A 1 -34.74 0.43 7.40
N GLY A 2 -33.71 1.23 7.67
CA GLY A 2 -32.53 0.92 8.48
C GLY A 2 -31.60 -0.02 7.69
N LEU A 3 -30.35 0.25 7.33
CA LEU A 3 -29.37 1.29 7.62
C LEU A 3 -28.40 1.38 6.42
N ASN A 4 -27.84 2.57 6.19
CA ASN A 4 -26.82 2.87 5.17
C ASN A 4 -25.61 1.93 5.26
N THR A 5 -25.31 1.21 4.19
CA THR A 5 -24.01 0.54 3.99
C THR A 5 -22.98 1.58 3.55
N ALA A 6 -21.98 1.81 4.39
CA ALA A 6 -20.97 2.85 4.23
C ALA A 6 -20.15 2.69 2.94
N ASN A 7 -20.19 3.71 2.08
CA ASN A 7 -19.22 3.93 1.01
C ASN A 7 -17.92 4.45 1.67
N ALA A 8 -16.84 3.67 1.60
CA ALA A 8 -15.51 4.17 1.97
C ALA A 8 -14.90 4.94 0.79
N GLU A 9 -15.41 6.15 0.57
CA GLU A 9 -14.82 7.11 -0.36
C GLU A 9 -13.65 7.81 0.34
N GLU A 10 -12.45 7.25 0.29
CA GLU A 10 -11.28 7.96 0.80
C GLU A 10 -10.76 8.98 -0.22
N VAL A 11 -11.43 10.12 -0.29
CA VAL A 11 -10.90 11.33 -0.93
C VAL A 11 -9.94 12.01 0.05
N LYS A 12 -8.63 11.92 -0.19
CA LYS A 12 -7.66 12.90 0.33
C LYS A 12 -6.71 13.34 -0.77
N VAL A 13 -6.97 14.56 -1.22
CA VAL A 13 -6.30 15.44 -2.18
C VAL A 13 -4.82 15.72 -1.85
N PRO A 14 -4.02 16.24 -2.81
CA PRO A 14 -2.62 15.92 -3.02
C PRO A 14 -1.67 16.82 -2.23
N VAL A 15 -0.51 16.28 -1.82
CA VAL A 15 0.61 17.13 -1.35
C VAL A 15 1.55 17.41 -2.52
N ALA A 16 1.70 18.69 -2.82
CA ALA A 16 2.51 19.20 -3.91
C ALA A 16 4.00 19.28 -3.50
N GLN A 17 4.87 18.87 -4.44
CA GLN A 17 6.21 19.40 -4.72
C GLN A 17 7.39 19.01 -3.82
N GLN A 18 8.08 17.93 -4.21
CA GLN A 18 9.55 17.95 -4.29
C GLN A 18 9.98 17.09 -5.49
N GLY A 19 10.69 17.68 -6.45
CA GLY A 19 10.96 17.16 -7.79
C GLY A 19 11.63 15.79 -7.86
N LYS A 20 10.84 14.73 -7.66
CA LYS A 20 11.22 13.33 -7.80
C LYS A 20 10.04 12.62 -8.46
N LYS A 21 10.32 11.74 -9.43
CA LYS A 21 9.37 10.87 -10.15
C LYS A 21 8.17 10.53 -9.24
N ASN A 22 6.97 11.02 -9.55
CA ASN A 22 5.80 10.92 -8.67
C ASN A 22 5.26 9.48 -8.64
N ILE A 23 6.00 8.58 -7.99
CA ILE A 23 5.65 7.17 -7.81
C ILE A 23 4.53 7.14 -6.78
N GLN A 24 3.33 6.80 -7.24
CA GLN A 24 2.18 6.59 -6.36
C GLN A 24 2.42 5.30 -5.57
N VAL A 25 2.26 5.37 -4.26
CA VAL A 25 2.39 4.21 -3.34
C VAL A 25 1.11 4.05 -2.53
N PRO A 26 0.76 2.82 -2.09
CA PRO A 26 -0.42 2.60 -1.27
C PRO A 26 -0.30 3.32 0.07
N LYS A 27 -1.43 3.83 0.55
CA LYS A 27 -1.53 4.46 1.87
C LYS A 27 -1.46 3.40 2.97
N ARG A 28 -1.01 3.78 4.16
CA ARG A 28 -1.03 2.92 5.35
C ARG A 28 -2.47 2.53 5.70
N GLY A 29 -2.69 1.28 6.09
CA GLY A 29 -3.97 0.73 6.52
C GLY A 29 -4.84 0.14 5.41
N VAL A 30 -4.47 0.30 4.13
CA VAL A 30 -5.20 -0.39 3.05
C VAL A 30 -4.84 -1.87 3.00
N SER A 31 -5.74 -2.71 2.50
CA SER A 31 -5.52 -4.16 2.45
C SER A 31 -4.64 -4.60 1.27
N LYS A 32 -3.95 -5.74 1.40
CA LYS A 32 -3.19 -6.40 0.32
C LYS A 32 -4.02 -6.50 -0.97
N ALA A 33 -5.27 -6.94 -0.86
CA ALA A 33 -6.18 -7.06 -2.00
C ALA A 33 -6.46 -5.72 -2.69
N TYR A 34 -6.60 -4.62 -1.93
CA TYR A 34 -6.73 -3.29 -2.52
C TYR A 34 -5.45 -2.86 -3.23
N VAL A 35 -4.28 -3.12 -2.62
CA VAL A 35 -2.99 -2.80 -3.23
C VAL A 35 -2.83 -3.56 -4.54
N GLU A 36 -3.07 -4.87 -4.55
CA GLU A 36 -2.97 -5.70 -5.75
C GLU A 36 -3.93 -5.25 -6.85
N LYS A 37 -5.19 -4.93 -6.50
CA LYS A 37 -6.19 -4.44 -7.45
C LYS A 37 -5.82 -3.07 -8.05
N LYS A 38 -5.21 -2.18 -7.26
CA LYS A 38 -4.93 -0.79 -7.67
C LYS A 38 -3.55 -0.61 -8.32
N PHE A 39 -2.53 -1.32 -7.82
CA PHE A 39 -1.13 -1.20 -8.21
C PHE A 39 -0.63 -2.40 -9.02
N GLY A 40 -1.41 -3.49 -9.09
CA GLY A 40 -1.04 -4.72 -9.75
C GLY A 40 -0.26 -5.68 -8.86
N THR A 41 0.10 -6.82 -9.45
CA THR A 41 0.89 -7.85 -8.79
C THR A 41 2.32 -7.36 -8.52
N PRO A 42 2.87 -7.58 -7.33
CA PRO A 42 4.26 -7.24 -7.03
C PRO A 42 5.23 -8.06 -7.88
N THR A 43 6.43 -7.52 -8.12
CA THR A 43 7.50 -8.23 -8.81
C THR A 43 8.13 -9.31 -7.93
N ASN A 44 8.16 -9.10 -6.61
CA ASN A 44 8.60 -10.10 -5.66
C ASN A 44 7.79 -10.02 -4.36
N VAL A 45 7.59 -11.15 -3.70
CA VAL A 45 6.94 -11.25 -2.39
C VAL A 45 7.86 -11.99 -1.45
N GLU A 46 8.14 -11.41 -0.29
CA GLU A 46 8.95 -12.01 0.76
C GLU A 46 8.18 -12.08 2.08
N GLY A 47 8.41 -13.14 2.85
CA GLY A 47 7.74 -13.41 4.13
C GLY A 47 6.50 -14.31 3.99
N PRO A 48 5.63 -14.35 5.03
CA PRO A 48 5.70 -13.58 6.26
C PRO A 48 6.86 -13.99 7.19
N VAL A 49 7.45 -13.03 7.89
CA VAL A 49 8.48 -13.27 8.93
C VAL A 49 8.10 -12.60 10.25
N GLY A 50 8.42 -13.25 11.37
CA GLY A 50 8.21 -12.74 12.73
C GLY A 50 6.79 -12.89 13.28
N ASP A 51 6.61 -12.42 14.52
CA ASP A 51 5.32 -12.23 15.19
C ASP A 51 5.30 -10.80 15.77
N PRO A 52 4.43 -9.88 15.28
CA PRO A 52 3.41 -10.09 14.26
C PRO A 52 4.00 -10.37 12.86
N PRO A 53 3.28 -11.10 11.98
CA PRO A 53 3.80 -11.53 10.69
C PRO A 53 3.94 -10.35 9.72
N ILE A 54 5.17 -10.08 9.28
CA ILE A 54 5.47 -9.03 8.29
C ILE A 54 5.70 -9.62 6.91
N THR A 55 4.90 -9.19 5.92
CA THR A 55 5.07 -9.51 4.50
C THR A 55 5.64 -8.31 3.76
N LYS A 56 6.59 -8.52 2.86
CA LYS A 56 7.20 -7.47 2.04
C LYS A 56 6.88 -7.73 0.56
N TRP A 57 6.26 -6.76 -0.10
CA TRP A 57 6.02 -6.78 -1.55
C TRP A 57 6.91 -5.76 -2.24
N VAL A 58 7.67 -6.23 -3.22
CA VAL A 58 8.60 -5.40 -3.99
C VAL A 58 7.99 -5.07 -5.34
N TYR A 59 7.97 -3.79 -5.66
CA TYR A 59 7.59 -3.25 -6.96
C TYR A 59 8.79 -2.57 -7.61
N ASN A 60 8.66 -2.25 -8.90
CA ASN A 60 9.71 -1.52 -9.60
C ASN A 60 9.78 -0.07 -9.10
N GLY A 61 10.77 0.22 -8.25
CA GLY A 61 11.03 1.55 -7.69
C GLY A 61 10.42 1.83 -6.32
N TYR A 62 9.72 0.87 -5.70
CA TYR A 62 9.23 1.01 -4.33
C TYR A 62 8.91 -0.36 -3.70
N THR A 63 8.86 -0.41 -2.37
CA THR A 63 8.54 -1.61 -1.59
C THR A 63 7.42 -1.31 -0.61
N VAL A 64 6.48 -2.23 -0.45
CA VAL A 64 5.33 -2.12 0.47
C VAL A 64 5.45 -3.21 1.54
N TYR A 65 5.33 -2.82 2.78
CA TYR A 65 5.36 -3.71 3.94
C TYR A 65 3.95 -3.85 4.50
N PHE A 66 3.58 -5.08 4.82
CA PHE A 66 2.29 -5.44 5.37
C PHE A 66 2.48 -6.16 6.70
N GLU A 67 1.63 -5.83 7.66
CA GLU A 67 1.42 -6.65 8.85
C GLU A 67 0.07 -7.34 8.69
N TYR A 68 0.04 -8.67 8.81
CA TYR A 68 -1.10 -9.48 8.36
C TYR A 68 -1.49 -9.12 6.91
N ASP A 69 -2.64 -8.49 6.72
CA ASP A 69 -3.18 -8.10 5.42
C ASP A 69 -3.19 -6.60 5.17
N HIS A 70 -2.66 -5.79 6.09
CA HIS A 70 -2.75 -4.33 6.02
C HIS A 70 -1.39 -3.69 5.78
N VAL A 71 -1.34 -2.67 4.92
CA VAL A 71 -0.13 -1.88 4.69
C VAL A 71 0.28 -1.18 5.99
N ILE A 72 1.50 -1.42 6.44
CA ILE A 72 2.10 -0.67 7.55
C ILE A 72 3.06 0.41 7.06
N HIS A 73 3.72 0.19 5.92
CA HIS A 73 4.69 1.13 5.38
C HIS A 73 4.92 0.96 3.87
N ALA A 74 5.26 2.04 3.16
CA ALA A 74 5.67 1.99 1.76
C ALA A 74 6.91 2.89 1.55
N VAL A 75 7.95 2.33 0.95
CA VAL A 75 9.27 2.96 0.77
C VAL A 75 9.53 3.13 -0.71
N VAL A 76 9.73 4.36 -1.17
CA VAL A 76 10.16 4.64 -2.55
C VAL A 76 11.68 4.56 -2.63
N HIS A 77 12.18 3.79 -3.61
CA HIS A 77 13.61 3.69 -3.85
C HIS A 77 14.02 4.87 -4.74
N HIS A 78 14.81 5.80 -4.18
CA HIS A 78 15.47 6.83 -4.99
C HIS A 78 16.76 6.23 -5.55
N GLY A 79 16.74 5.92 -6.85
CA GLY A 79 17.96 5.68 -7.63
C GLY A 79 18.59 6.97 -8.10
#